data_AF-A0A2T0AST9-F1
#
_entry.id   AF-A0A2T0AST9-F1
#
_cell.length_a   1.000
_cell.length_b   1.000
_cell.length_c   1.000
_cell.angle_alpha   90.00
_cell.angle_beta   90.00
_cell.angle_gamma   90.00
#
_symmetry.space_group_name_H-M   'P 1'
#
loop_
_entity.id
_entity.type
_entity.pdbx_description
1 polymer ?
#
loop_
_entity_poly.entity_id
_entity_poly.type
_entity_poly.pdbx_seq_one_letter_code
_entity_poly.pdbx_strand_id
1 'polypeptide(L)' 'MERGHGTSLRLVPVDWHPRQQEYFWSEEWQERMQRSLQHLAEGRVKAYGNVEELIGELENASDNKD' A
#
# COMPACT_ATOMS: atom_id res chain seq x y z
N MET A 1 -0.19 -42.17 -28.51
CA MET A 1 -1.48 -41.49 -28.26
C MET A 1 -1.19 -40.29 -27.37
N GLU A 2 -0.90 -39.13 -27.97
CA GLU A 2 -0.71 -37.89 -27.22
C GLU A 2 -2.08 -37.38 -26.75
N ARG A 3 -2.27 -37.27 -25.44
CA ARG A 3 -3.40 -36.54 -24.87
C ARG A 3 -2.88 -35.15 -24.54
N GLY A 4 -3.27 -34.17 -25.33
CA GLY A 4 -2.92 -32.76 -25.11
C GLY A 4 -3.34 -32.34 -23.70
N HIS A 5 -2.37 -31.91 -22.91
CA HIS A 5 -2.62 -31.25 -21.62
C HIS A 5 -3.26 -29.90 -21.93
N GLY A 6 -4.59 -29.83 -21.87
CA GLY A 6 -5.32 -28.58 -21.94
C GLY A 6 -5.01 -27.77 -20.68
N THR A 7 -4.06 -26.84 -20.78
CA THR A 7 -3.77 -25.87 -19.72
C THR A 7 -5.02 -25.00 -19.53
N SER A 8 -5.77 -25.24 -18.47
CA SER A 8 -6.95 -24.43 -18.16
C SER A 8 -6.51 -23.06 -17.66
N LEU A 9 -6.69 -22.02 -18.49
CA LEU A 9 -6.50 -20.64 -18.11
C LEU A 9 -7.71 -20.17 -17.28
N ARG A 10 -7.52 -19.93 -15.98
CA ARG A 10 -8.55 -19.35 -15.12
C ARG A 10 -8.33 -17.85 -15.02
N LEU A 11 -9.11 -17.08 -15.78
CA LEU A 11 -9.18 -15.63 -15.61
C LEU A 11 -10.15 -15.34 -14.45
N VAL A 12 -9.62 -14.85 -13.33
CA VAL A 12 -10.42 -14.29 -12.22
C VAL A 12 -10.38 -12.77 -12.34
N PRO A 13 -11.51 -12.05 -12.16
CA PRO A 13 -11.48 -10.59 -12.06
C PRO A 13 -10.60 -10.22 -10.87
N VAL A 14 -9.55 -9.43 -11.11
CA VAL A 14 -8.56 -9.13 -10.07
C VAL A 14 -9.12 -8.14 -9.05
N ASP A 15 -9.97 -7.18 -9.45
CA ASP A 15 -10.50 -6.22 -8.48
C ASP A 15 -11.85 -5.60 -8.84
N TRP A 16 -12.72 -5.49 -7.84
CA TRP A 16 -13.91 -4.64 -7.84
C TRP A 16 -13.65 -3.47 -6.87
N HIS A 17 -12.81 -2.52 -7.26
CA HIS A 17 -12.67 -1.27 -6.52
C HIS A 17 -13.34 -0.12 -7.29
N PRO A 18 -13.94 0.87 -6.60
CA PRO A 18 -14.37 2.11 -7.24
C PRO A 18 -13.20 2.73 -8.01
N ARG A 19 -13.46 3.30 -9.20
CA ARG A 19 -12.44 3.99 -10.01
C ARG A 19 -11.72 5.09 -9.22
N GLN A 20 -12.43 5.74 -8.30
CA GLN A 20 -11.87 6.75 -7.41
C GLN A 20 -10.75 6.22 -6.48
N GLN A 21 -10.62 4.90 -6.33
CA GLN A 21 -9.62 4.22 -5.50
C GLN A 21 -8.54 3.53 -6.33
N GLU A 22 -8.55 3.67 -7.65
CA GLU A 22 -7.56 3.05 -8.55
C GLU A 22 -6.13 3.50 -8.25
N TYR A 23 -5.96 4.73 -7.76
CA TYR A 23 -4.66 5.25 -7.33
C TYR A 23 -4.00 4.39 -6.25
N PHE A 24 -4.77 3.73 -5.38
CA PHE A 24 -4.24 2.89 -4.30
C PHE A 24 -3.54 1.65 -4.86
N TRP A 25 -4.00 1.17 -6.03
CA TRP A 25 -3.46 0.01 -6.71
C TRP A 25 -2.32 0.36 -7.66
N SER A 26 -1.89 1.62 -7.71
CA SER A 26 -0.66 1.98 -8.42
C SER A 26 0.56 1.34 -7.75
N GLU A 27 1.57 1.01 -8.54
CA GLU A 27 2.84 0.44 -8.05
C GLU A 27 3.45 1.28 -6.94
N GLU A 28 3.45 2.61 -7.10
CA GLU A 28 3.94 3.55 -6.09
C GLU A 28 3.22 3.38 -4.74
N TRP A 29 1.90 3.27 -4.74
CA TRP A 29 1.12 3.10 -3.50
C TRP A 29 1.32 1.72 -2.89
N GLN A 30 1.37 0.67 -3.71
CA GLN A 30 1.61 -0.69 -3.24
C GLN A 30 3.00 -0.83 -2.62
N GLU A 31 4.04 -0.23 -3.21
CA GLU A 31 5.38 -0.20 -2.63
C GLU A 31 5.41 0.56 -1.30
N ARG A 32 4.73 1.71 -1.20
CA ARG A 32 4.61 2.46 0.06
C ARG A 32 3.97 1.59 1.14
N MET A 33 2.89 0.90 0.80
CA MET A 33 2.22 -0.03 1.71
C MET A 33 3.14 -1.17 2.16
N GLN A 34 3.87 -1.79 1.22
CA GLN A 34 4.82 -2.86 1.54
C GLN A 34 5.90 -2.37 2.52
N ARG A 35 6.49 -1.20 2.27
CA ARG A 35 7.47 -0.59 3.18
C ARG A 35 6.87 -0.33 4.56
N SER A 36 5.68 0.26 4.63
CA SER A 36 4.98 0.50 5.90
C SER A 36 4.72 -0.79 6.69
N LEU A 37 4.28 -1.86 6.02
CA LEU A 37 4.09 -3.18 6.66
C LEU A 37 5.41 -3.76 7.18
N GLN A 38 6.51 -3.60 6.44
CA GLN A 38 7.83 -4.01 6.90
C GLN A 38 8.27 -3.22 8.14
N HIS A 39 8.08 -1.89 8.15
CA HIS A 39 8.38 -1.06 9.31
C HIS A 39 7.57 -1.49 10.55
N LEU A 40 6.29 -1.82 10.37
CA LEU A 40 5.44 -2.36 11.43
C LEU A 40 5.98 -3.69 11.97
N ALA A 41 6.31 -4.64 11.09
CA ALA A 41 6.83 -5.95 11.46
C ALA A 41 8.16 -5.88 12.21
N GLU A 42 9.01 -4.92 11.85
CA GLU A 42 10.32 -4.70 12.48
C GLU A 42 10.26 -3.78 13.71
N GLY A 43 9.06 -3.31 14.08
CA GLY A 43 8.88 -2.37 15.20
C GLY A 43 9.47 -0.98 14.95
N ARG A 44 9.80 -0.64 13.69
CA ARG A 44 10.26 0.68 13.25
C ARG A 44 9.07 1.65 13.17
N VAL A 45 8.37 1.83 14.28
CA VAL A 45 7.22 2.71 14.44
C VAL A 45 7.54 3.83 15.41
N LYS A 46 6.95 5.00 15.18
CA LYS A 46 7.01 6.13 16.10
C LYS A 46 5.72 6.18 16.91
N ALA A 47 5.84 6.15 18.24
CA ALA A 47 4.73 6.43 19.14
C ALA A 47 4.74 7.91 19.52
N TYR A 48 3.56 8.48 19.68
CA TYR A 48 3.36 9.85 20.17
C TYR A 48 2.72 9.78 21.55
N GLY A 49 3.15 10.66 22.45
CA GLY A 49 2.59 10.74 23.80
C GLY A 49 1.21 11.37 23.83
N ASN A 50 0.90 12.21 22.86
CA ASN A 50 -0.38 12.91 22.72
C ASN A 50 -0.63 13.32 21.25
N VAL A 51 -1.82 13.85 21.00
CA VAL A 51 -2.27 14.26 19.66
C VAL A 51 -1.55 15.54 19.18
N GLU A 52 -1.20 16.46 20.07
CA GLU A 52 -0.53 17.72 19.71
C GLU A 52 0.87 17.47 19.11
N GLU A 53 1.62 16.52 19.68
CA GLU A 53 2.91 16.08 19.14
C GLU A 53 2.80 15.55 17.71
N LEU A 54 1.76 14.73 17.45
CA LEU A 54 1.49 14.22 16.11
C LEU A 54 1.13 15.34 15.13
N ILE A 55 0.26 16.26 15.53
CA ILE A 55 -0.16 17.40 14.68
C ILE A 55 1.04 18.27 14.33
N GLY A 56 1.88 18.61 15.32
CA GLY A 56 3.06 19.44 15.08
C GLY A 56 4.03 18.81 14.07
N GLU A 57 4.21 17.49 14.09
CA GLU A 57 5.05 16.81 13.09
C GLU A 57 4.42 16.83 11.69
N LEU A 58 3.11 16.62 11.59
CA LEU A 58 2.41 16.63 10.30
C LEU A 58 2.43 18.01 9.64
N GLU A 59 2.30 19.08 10.41
CA GLU A 59 2.40 20.46 9.93
C GLU A 59 3.81 20.75 9.40
N ASN A 60 4.86 20.38 10.16
CA ASN A 60 6.25 20.54 9.71
C ASN A 60 6.61 19.68 8.48
N ALA A 61 5.99 18.51 8.33
CA ALA A 61 6.16 17.67 7.14
C ALA A 61 5.43 18.22 5.90
N SER A 62 4.35 18.99 6.10
CA SER A 62 3.63 19.68 5.04
C SER A 62 4.42 20.87 4.48
N ASP A 63 5.11 21.60 5.36
CA ASP A 63 5.88 22.81 5.00
C ASP A 63 7.21 22.51 4.27
N ASN A 64 7.69 21.26 4.26
CA ASN A 64 8.88 20.85 3.49
C ASN A 64 8.57 20.48 2.02
N LYS A 65 7.49 21.01 1.44
CA LYS A 65 7.26 21.00 -0.02
C LYS A 65 7.80 22.28 -0.65
N ASP A 66 9.13 22.40 -0.71
CA ASP A 66 9.85 23.29 -1.63
C ASP A 66 10.92 22.49 -2.39
#